data_AF-D2QY07-F1
#
_entry.id   AF-D2QY07-F1
#
_cell.length_a   1.000
_cell.length_b   1.000
_cell.length_c   1.000
_cell.angle_alpha   90.00
_cell.angle_beta   90.00
_cell.angle_gamma   90.00
#
_symmetry.space_group_name_H-M   'P 1'
#
loop_
_entity.id
_entity.type
_entity.pdbx_description
1 polymer ?
#
loop_
_entity_poly.entity_id
_entity_poly.type
_entity_poly.pdbx_seq_one_letter_code
_entity_poly.pdbx_strand_id
1 'polypeptide(L)'
;MPPKLSESNEHMAKYIAMVIRNAMEDFHCEHLTDEQMKHLNPLIRNAIATALHAFDHYERSGAAHEFVDYHFRSIPSYWEQPEMLEGY
;
A
#
# COMPACT_ATOMS: atom_id res chain seq x y z
N MET A 1 -14.02 -10.08 -13.28
CA MET A 1 -13.53 -10.37 -11.91
C MET A 1 -12.15 -9.77 -11.77
N PRO A 2 -11.78 -9.22 -10.60
CA PRO A 2 -10.40 -8.78 -10.37
C PRO A 2 -9.43 -9.96 -10.52
N PRO A 3 -8.18 -9.72 -10.94
CA PRO A 3 -7.17 -10.77 -11.04
C PRO A 3 -6.96 -11.42 -9.66
N LYS A 4 -6.76 -12.74 -9.66
CA LYS A 4 -6.43 -13.47 -8.43
C LYS A 4 -5.01 -13.09 -8.01
N LEU A 5 -4.86 -12.61 -6.78
CA LEU A 5 -3.54 -12.35 -6.20
C LEU A 5 -2.77 -13.66 -5.99
N SER A 6 -1.45 -13.59 -6.13
CA SER A 6 -0.57 -14.66 -5.66
C SER A 6 -0.62 -14.73 -4.13
N GLU A 7 -0.40 -15.92 -3.57
CA GLU A 7 -0.32 -16.09 -2.11
C GLU A 7 0.79 -15.23 -1.50
N SER A 8 1.91 -15.09 -2.22
CA SER A 8 3.01 -14.20 -1.84
C SER A 8 2.56 -12.75 -1.71
N ASN A 9 1.84 -12.22 -2.70
CA ASN A 9 1.42 -10.82 -2.68
C ASN A 9 0.33 -10.57 -1.64
N GLU A 10 -0.54 -11.55 -1.40
CA GLU A 10 -1.52 -11.46 -0.33
C GLU A 10 -0.84 -11.40 1.05
N HIS A 11 0.15 -12.27 1.30
CA HIS A 11 0.89 -12.28 2.56
C HIS A 11 1.67 -10.98 2.74
N MET A 12 2.42 -10.56 1.72
CA MET A 12 3.22 -9.33 1.76
C MET A 12 2.32 -8.09 1.95
N ALA A 13 1.18 -8.01 1.27
CA ALA A 13 0.24 -6.90 1.45
C ALA A 13 -0.31 -6.82 2.86
N LYS A 14 -0.63 -7.95 3.50
CA LYS A 14 -1.06 -7.99 4.91
C LYS A 14 0.05 -7.56 5.84
N TYR A 15 1.29 -8.01 5.62
CA TYR A 15 2.45 -7.63 6.41
C TYR A 15 2.71 -6.12 6.33
N ILE A 16 2.84 -5.56 5.12
CA ILE A 16 3.08 -4.12 4.93
C ILE A 16 1.92 -3.29 5.50
N ALA A 17 0.67 -3.72 5.29
CA ALA A 17 -0.48 -3.02 5.86
C ALA A 17 -0.46 -2.99 7.39
N MET A 18 0.01 -4.05 8.05
CA MET A 18 0.18 -4.07 9.50
C MET A 18 1.28 -3.10 9.96
N VAL A 19 2.41 -3.06 9.25
CA VAL A 19 3.49 -2.09 9.52
C VAL A 19 2.97 -0.66 9.41
N ILE A 20 2.22 -0.33 8.35
CA ILE A 20 1.62 1.00 8.17
C ILE A 20 0.62 1.30 9.28
N ARG A 21 -0.27 0.36 9.63
CA ARG A 21 -1.23 0.55 10.71
C ARG A 21 -0.52 0.91 12.02
N ASN A 22 0.55 0.18 12.37
CA ASN A 22 1.30 0.43 13.59
C ASN A 22 2.05 1.78 13.54
N ALA A 23 2.62 2.14 12.39
CA ALA A 23 3.26 3.45 12.21
C ALA A 23 2.27 4.61 12.34
N MET A 24 0.98 4.36 12.06
CA MET A 24 -0.10 5.32 12.20
C MET A 24 -0.76 5.29 13.59
N GLU A 25 -0.31 4.47 14.55
CA GLU A 25 -1.09 4.22 15.78
C GLU A 25 -1.26 5.48 16.64
N ASP A 26 -0.21 6.28 16.85
CA ASP A 26 -0.30 7.52 17.61
C ASP A 26 -1.22 8.53 16.91
N PHE A 27 -1.06 8.70 15.59
CA PHE A 27 -1.93 9.55 14.78
C PHE A 27 -3.39 9.07 14.81
N HIS A 28 -3.61 7.76 14.74
CA HIS A 28 -4.93 7.15 14.86
C HIS A 28 -5.54 7.49 16.22
N CYS A 29 -4.83 7.24 17.32
CA CYS A 29 -5.35 7.49 18.66
C CYS A 29 -5.79 8.94 18.86
N GLU A 30 -5.10 9.89 18.24
CA GLU A 30 -5.39 11.33 18.36
C GLU A 30 -6.46 11.84 17.39
N HIS A 31 -6.62 11.22 16.21
CA HIS A 31 -7.37 11.83 15.10
C HIS A 31 -8.41 10.94 14.42
N LEU A 32 -8.34 9.62 14.60
CA LEU A 32 -9.24 8.67 13.94
C LEU A 32 -9.95 7.81 14.99
N THR A 33 -11.20 7.45 14.72
CA THR A 33 -11.90 6.45 15.54
C THR A 33 -11.57 5.04 15.05
N ASP A 34 -11.74 4.04 15.92
CA ASP A 34 -11.58 2.63 15.57
C ASP A 34 -12.43 2.22 14.35
N GLU A 35 -13.66 2.73 14.23
CA GLU A 35 -14.52 2.45 13.07
C GLU A 35 -13.99 3.10 11.79
N GLN A 36 -13.38 4.29 11.86
CA GLN A 36 -12.69 4.88 10.71
C GLN A 36 -11.48 4.06 10.32
N MET A 37 -10.67 3.62 11.29
CA MET A 37 -9.51 2.76 10.99
C MET A 37 -9.90 1.40 10.42
N LYS A 38 -10.98 0.81 10.90
CA LYS A 38 -11.56 -0.41 10.34
C LYS A 38 -11.99 -0.23 8.88
N HIS A 39 -12.39 0.97 8.47
CA HIS A 39 -12.65 1.29 7.07
C HIS A 39 -11.36 1.53 6.26
N LEU A 40 -10.37 2.22 6.84
CA LEU A 40 -9.09 2.53 6.18
C LEU A 40 -8.21 1.30 5.96
N ASN A 41 -8.17 0.37 6.92
CA ASN A 41 -7.30 -0.81 6.87
C ASN A 41 -7.49 -1.66 5.58
N PRO A 42 -8.72 -1.99 5.14
CA PRO A 42 -8.95 -2.62 3.85
C PRO A 42 -8.48 -1.79 2.65
N LEU A 43 -8.68 -0.46 2.65
CA LEU A 43 -8.26 0.40 1.55
C LEU A 43 -6.74 0.37 1.37
N ILE A 44 -6.00 0.56 2.47
CA ILE A 44 -4.54 0.50 2.50
C ILE A 44 -4.06 -0.88 2.03
N ARG A 45 -4.58 -1.96 2.62
CA ARG A 45 -4.18 -3.33 2.26
C ARG A 45 -4.46 -3.66 0.80
N ASN A 46 -5.62 -3.28 0.28
CA ASN A 46 -5.98 -3.55 -1.11
C ASN A 46 -5.15 -2.71 -2.09
N ALA A 47 -4.81 -1.47 -1.73
CA ALA A 47 -3.91 -0.63 -2.52
C ALA A 47 -2.51 -1.24 -2.60
N ILE A 48 -1.95 -1.70 -1.48
CA ILE A 48 -0.65 -2.40 -1.45
C ILE A 48 -0.70 -3.67 -2.30
N ALA A 49 -1.73 -4.50 -2.13
CA ALA A 49 -1.87 -5.73 -2.89
C ALA A 49 -1.94 -5.47 -4.41
N THR A 50 -2.65 -4.40 -4.80
CA THR A 50 -2.75 -3.97 -6.20
C THR A 50 -1.39 -3.48 -6.72
N ALA A 51 -0.67 -2.66 -5.95
CA ALA A 51 0.65 -2.16 -6.31
C ALA A 51 1.66 -3.30 -6.48
N LEU A 52 1.71 -4.25 -5.54
CA LEU A 52 2.56 -5.44 -5.65
C LEU A 52 2.23 -6.28 -6.89
N HIS A 53 0.94 -6.54 -7.12
CA HIS A 53 0.52 -7.29 -8.30
C HIS A 53 0.89 -6.58 -9.61
N ALA A 54 0.67 -5.26 -9.70
CA ALA A 54 1.05 -4.48 -10.87
C ALA A 54 2.57 -4.50 -11.08
N PHE A 55 3.35 -4.33 -10.01
CA PHE A 55 4.80 -4.33 -10.10
C PHE A 55 5.36 -5.69 -10.55
N ASP A 56 4.84 -6.81 -10.02
CA ASP A 56 5.25 -8.17 -10.44
C ASP A 56 4.96 -8.47 -11.92
N HIS A 57 3.98 -7.79 -12.49
CA HIS A 57 3.54 -7.96 -13.88
C HIS A 57 3.97 -6.81 -14.78
N TYR A 58 4.80 -5.88 -14.29
CA TYR A 58 5.20 -4.65 -14.98
C TYR A 58 5.71 -4.91 -16.40
N GLU A 59 6.62 -5.86 -16.56
CA GLU A 59 7.22 -6.23 -17.86
C GLU A 59 6.31 -7.10 -18.75
N ARG A 60 5.21 -7.63 -18.20
CA ARG A 60 4.40 -8.67 -18.87
C ARG A 60 2.98 -8.21 -19.21
N SER A 61 2.56 -7.05 -18.71
CA SER A 61 1.20 -6.54 -18.88
C SER A 61 1.24 -5.05 -19.14
N GLY A 62 0.72 -4.62 -20.30
CA GLY A 62 0.61 -3.20 -20.63
C GLY A 62 -0.20 -2.41 -19.60
N ALA A 63 -1.28 -3.00 -19.07
CA ALA A 63 -2.07 -2.37 -18.02
C ALA A 63 -1.29 -2.21 -16.70
N ALA A 64 -0.43 -3.18 -16.36
CA ALA A 64 0.41 -3.10 -15.17
C ALA A 64 1.51 -2.05 -15.35
N HIS A 65 2.12 -2.01 -16.53
CA HIS A 65 3.09 -0.99 -16.93
C HIS A 65 2.52 0.42 -16.80
N GLU A 66 1.38 0.69 -17.45
CA GLU A 66 0.70 1.98 -17.39
C GLU A 66 0.32 2.39 -15.97
N PHE A 67 -0.19 1.43 -15.17
CA PHE A 67 -0.56 1.68 -13.78
C PHE A 67 0.66 2.12 -12.94
N VAL A 68 1.77 1.38 -13.03
CA VAL A 68 2.98 1.67 -12.25
C VAL A 68 3.59 3.01 -12.68
N ASP A 69 3.74 3.25 -13.98
CA ASP A 69 4.30 4.49 -14.52
C ASP A 69 3.44 5.72 -14.19
N TYR A 70 2.11 5.56 -14.22
CA TYR A 70 1.20 6.62 -13.79
C TYR A 70 1.42 6.97 -12.31
N HIS A 71 1.50 5.96 -11.43
CA HIS A 71 1.66 6.21 -9.99
C HIS A 71 3.04 6.78 -9.65
N PHE A 72 4.11 6.34 -10.31
CA PHE A 72 5.43 6.96 -10.13
C PHE A 72 5.44 8.45 -10.53
N ARG A 73 4.80 8.80 -11.66
CA ARG A 73 4.66 10.20 -12.10
C ARG A 73 3.72 11.03 -11.23
N SER A 74 2.85 10.37 -10.46
CA SER A 74 1.89 11.02 -9.58
C SER A 74 2.46 11.30 -8.18
N ILE A 75 3.69 10.85 -7.88
CA ILE A 75 4.37 11.19 -6.62
C ILE A 75 4.61 12.70 -6.59
N PRO A 76 4.02 13.44 -5.65
CA PRO A 76 4.21 14.88 -5.58
C PRO A 76 5.66 15.25 -5.27
N SER A 77 6.19 16.26 -5.97
CA SER A 77 7.58 16.70 -5.81
C SER A 77 7.92 17.27 -4.43
N TYR A 78 6.91 17.61 -3.63
CA TYR A 78 7.08 18.11 -2.26
C TYR A 78 7.11 16.98 -1.22
N TRP A 79 6.93 15.72 -1.60
CA TRP A 79 7.12 14.61 -0.67
C TRP A 79 8.58 14.50 -0.26
N GLU A 80 8.81 14.46 1.04
CA GLU A 80 10.13 14.23 1.63
C GLU A 80 10.60 12.79 1.31
N GLN A 81 11.92 12.56 1.44
CA GLN A 81 12.44 11.20 1.30
C GLN A 81 11.92 10.32 2.44
N PRO A 82 11.60 9.04 2.20
CA PRO A 82 11.16 8.15 3.25
C PRO A 82 12.29 7.92 4.27
N GLU A 83 11.96 8.03 5.55
CA GLU A 83 12.84 7.69 6.66
C GLU A 83 12.47 6.31 7.22
N MET A 84 13.44 5.63 7.83
CA MET A 84 13.17 4.37 8.50
C MET A 84 12.50 4.65 9.86
N LEU A 85 11.47 3.88 10.20
CA LEU A 85 10.80 3.98 11.51
C LEU A 85 11.77 3.66 12.63
N GLU A 86 11.52 3.99 13.89
CA GLU A 86 12.39 3.52 14.97
C GLU A 86 12.06 2.05 15.33
N GLY A 87 13.08 1.20 15.57
CA GLY A 87 12.89 -0.15 16.10
C GLY A 87 12.52 -1.27 15.11
N TYR A 88 12.94 -1.15 13.84
CA TYR A 88 12.87 -2.21 12.81
C TYR A 88 14.11 -3.12 12.83
#